data_AF-A0A7S0S2S1-F1
#
_entry.id   AF-A0A7S0S2S1-F1
#
_cell.length_a   1.000
_cell.length_b   1.000
_cell.length_c   1.000
_cell.angle_alpha   90.00
_cell.angle_beta   90.00
_cell.angle_gamma   90.00
#
_symmetry.space_group_name_H-M   'P 1'
#
loop_
_entity.id
_entity.type
_entity.pdbx_description
1 polymer ?
#
loop_
_entity_poly.entity_id
_entity_poly.type
_entity_poly.pdbx_seq_one_letter_code
_entity_poly.pdbx_strand_id
1 'polypeptide(L)'
;QLPPLTKPPKPSKAHTGEGAGTGDAAGSTGAAPAAATSSTSSSGHSSSSGVWVPPAGAAGYDLLPTEGRRAAIEVRLSQAEVEQVMLPVLPPTHVDKDELEDCRWFHRDWLRACLDGRGVPGKGDFHVPGPWSLAYRLINGWVYSSGTAESDGWA
;
A
#
# COMPACT_ATOMS: atom_id res chain seq x y z
N GLN A 1 -6.56 49.29 -5.54
CA GLN A 1 -7.14 48.97 -4.22
C GLN A 1 -7.21 47.46 -4.12
N LEU A 2 -6.44 46.84 -3.21
CA LEU A 2 -6.44 45.39 -3.01
C LEU A 2 -7.51 45.02 -1.96
N PRO A 3 -8.24 43.90 -2.12
CA PRO A 3 -9.25 43.47 -1.15
C PRO A 3 -8.62 43.02 0.19
N PRO A 4 -9.32 43.17 1.32
CA PRO A 4 -8.81 42.80 2.63
C PRO A 4 -8.72 41.28 2.83
N LEU A 5 -7.61 40.86 3.43
CA LEU A 5 -7.25 39.49 3.77
C LEU A 5 -8.19 38.94 4.87
N THR A 6 -9.01 37.93 4.55
CA THR A 6 -9.86 37.24 5.54
C THR A 6 -9.05 36.24 6.37
N LYS A 7 -9.23 36.31 7.69
CA LYS A 7 -8.50 35.57 8.73
C LYS A 7 -8.92 34.07 8.76
N PRO A 8 -7.99 33.10 8.87
CA PRO A 8 -8.34 31.68 8.91
C PRO A 8 -8.94 31.24 10.27
N PRO A 9 -9.80 30.19 10.29
CA PRO A 9 -10.41 29.65 11.50
C PRO A 9 -9.42 28.85 12.39
N LYS A 10 -9.67 28.88 13.71
CA LYS A 10 -8.88 28.19 14.75
C LYS A 10 -9.08 26.66 14.73
N PRO A 11 -8.02 25.86 14.95
CA PRO A 11 -8.15 24.42 15.14
C PRO A 11 -8.69 24.06 16.55
N SER A 12 -9.65 23.14 16.60
CA SER A 12 -10.18 22.53 17.82
C SER A 12 -9.28 21.42 18.37
N LYS A 13 -9.18 21.34 19.70
CA LYS A 13 -8.37 20.41 20.51
C LYS A 13 -9.08 19.08 20.82
N ALA A 14 -8.24 18.09 21.18
CA ALA A 14 -8.47 16.85 21.96
C ALA A 14 -9.01 15.64 21.16
N HIS A 15 -8.51 14.41 21.34
CA HIS A 15 -8.21 13.73 22.60
C HIS A 15 -7.06 12.69 22.43
N THR A 16 -6.07 12.74 23.33
CA THR A 16 -5.02 11.72 23.50
C THR A 16 -5.55 10.63 24.42
N GLY A 17 -5.39 9.36 24.04
CA GLY A 17 -5.67 8.19 24.87
C GLY A 17 -4.40 7.35 25.02
N GLU A 18 -3.85 7.36 26.23
CA GLU A 18 -2.72 6.54 26.67
C GLU A 18 -3.18 5.13 27.04
N GLY A 19 -2.42 4.11 26.62
CA GLY A 19 -2.64 2.71 27.00
C GLY A 19 -1.31 2.03 27.27
N ALA A 20 -0.93 1.98 28.55
CA ALA A 20 0.25 1.29 29.07
C ALA A 20 -0.02 -0.21 29.24
N GLY A 21 0.99 -1.04 28.97
CA GLY A 21 0.97 -2.48 29.21
C GLY A 21 2.38 -3.03 29.40
N THR A 22 2.84 -3.02 30.64
CA THR A 22 4.07 -3.65 31.17
C THR A 22 3.85 -5.14 31.45
N GLY A 23 4.85 -5.97 31.16
CA GLY A 23 4.89 -7.38 31.56
C GLY A 23 6.31 -7.95 31.48
N ASP A 24 7.01 -7.94 32.62
CA ASP A 24 8.28 -8.61 32.90
C ASP A 24 8.16 -10.15 32.90
N ALA A 25 9.25 -10.86 32.59
CA ALA A 25 9.97 -11.75 33.53
C ALA A 25 10.76 -12.91 32.88
N ALA A 26 12.09 -12.83 33.06
CA ALA A 26 13.02 -13.85 33.59
C ALA A 26 13.20 -15.26 32.97
N GLY A 27 14.48 -15.63 32.80
CA GLY A 27 14.99 -17.01 32.78
C GLY A 27 16.25 -17.17 31.91
N SER A 28 17.46 -17.00 32.44
CA SER A 28 18.29 -17.99 33.17
C SER A 28 19.43 -18.55 32.30
N THR A 29 20.56 -18.73 32.96
CA THR A 29 21.96 -18.83 32.50
C THR A 29 22.41 -20.21 32.02
N GLY A 30 23.46 -20.28 31.19
CA GLY A 30 24.22 -21.51 30.94
C GLY A 30 25.55 -21.26 30.22
N ALA A 31 26.63 -21.87 30.73
CA ALA A 31 28.05 -21.55 30.52
C ALA A 31 28.71 -21.94 29.16
N ALA A 32 29.84 -21.28 28.88
CA ALA A 32 30.89 -21.56 27.88
C ALA A 32 31.69 -22.86 28.23
N PRO A 33 32.66 -23.42 27.44
CA PRO A 33 33.58 -22.72 26.51
C PRO A 33 34.15 -23.48 25.26
N ALA A 34 34.93 -22.70 24.49
CA ALA A 34 36.16 -23.03 23.72
C ALA A 34 36.15 -23.80 22.37
N ALA A 35 36.51 -23.03 21.33
CA ALA A 35 37.53 -23.25 20.29
C ALA A 35 37.38 -24.38 19.23
N ALA A 36 37.21 -23.95 17.97
CA ALA A 36 38.11 -24.31 16.86
C ALA A 36 37.91 -23.37 15.65
N THR A 37 39.01 -22.77 15.23
CA THR A 37 39.23 -22.04 13.99
C THR A 37 38.99 -22.89 12.74
N SER A 38 38.29 -22.35 11.74
CA SER A 38 38.49 -22.64 10.31
C SER A 38 37.87 -21.53 9.47
N SER A 39 38.69 -20.55 9.11
CA SER A 39 38.43 -19.54 8.10
C SER A 39 38.57 -20.16 6.70
N THR A 40 37.43 -20.37 6.04
CA THR A 40 37.35 -20.59 4.59
C THR A 40 36.25 -19.67 4.06
N SER A 41 36.62 -18.44 3.72
CA SER A 41 35.76 -17.47 3.05
C SER A 41 35.65 -17.82 1.57
N SER A 42 34.85 -18.84 1.27
CA SER A 42 34.23 -18.98 -0.05
C SER A 42 32.93 -18.19 -0.02
N SER A 43 32.93 -17.02 -0.65
CA SER A 43 31.71 -16.26 -0.97
C SER A 43 30.90 -17.01 -2.04
N GLY A 44 30.34 -18.15 -1.63
CA GLY A 44 29.23 -18.79 -2.30
C GLY A 44 27.97 -18.00 -1.97
N HIS A 45 27.50 -17.21 -2.92
CA HIS A 45 26.16 -16.66 -2.88
C HIS A 45 25.21 -17.85 -3.03
N SER A 46 24.88 -18.49 -1.92
CA SER A 46 23.76 -19.43 -1.87
C SER A 46 22.51 -18.59 -2.10
N SER A 47 22.10 -18.51 -3.37
CA SER A 47 20.78 -18.07 -3.79
C SER A 47 19.78 -19.07 -3.21
N SER A 48 19.43 -18.90 -1.94
CA SER A 48 18.23 -19.52 -1.42
C SER A 48 17.09 -18.89 -2.19
N SER A 49 16.40 -19.70 -2.98
CA SER A 49 15.11 -19.38 -3.58
C SER A 49 14.01 -19.27 -2.52
N GLY A 50 14.34 -18.65 -1.38
CA GLY A 50 13.38 -18.27 -0.37
C GLY A 50 12.49 -17.21 -0.99
N VAL A 51 11.18 -17.47 -1.00
CA VAL A 51 10.17 -16.48 -1.34
C VAL A 51 10.43 -15.27 -0.45
N TRP A 52 10.94 -14.19 -1.04
CA TRP A 52 11.15 -12.94 -0.33
C TRP A 52 9.79 -12.34 -0.03
N VAL A 53 9.47 -12.21 1.26
CA VAL A 53 8.20 -11.61 1.72
C VAL A 53 8.51 -10.19 2.21
N PRO A 54 7.97 -9.14 1.58
CA PRO A 54 8.15 -7.77 2.05
C PRO A 54 7.55 -7.60 3.46
N PRO A 55 8.15 -6.77 4.33
CA PRO A 55 7.53 -6.42 5.60
C PRO A 55 6.21 -5.66 5.36
N ALA A 56 5.23 -5.87 6.23
CA ALA A 56 3.92 -5.20 6.12
C ALA A 56 4.10 -3.68 6.19
N GLY A 57 3.63 -2.97 5.16
CA GLY A 57 3.80 -1.53 5.01
C GLY A 57 5.06 -1.09 4.26
N ALA A 58 5.87 -2.02 3.74
CA ALA A 58 6.91 -1.69 2.78
C ALA A 58 6.31 -1.04 1.53
N ALA A 59 6.94 0.02 1.04
CA ALA A 59 6.58 0.69 -0.19
C ALA A 59 7.84 1.03 -0.99
N GLY A 60 7.67 1.17 -2.31
CA GLY A 60 8.73 1.63 -3.22
C GLY A 60 10.03 0.84 -3.09
N TYR A 61 11.12 1.50 -2.70
CA TYR A 61 12.46 0.92 -2.60
C TYR A 61 12.55 -0.28 -1.63
N ASP A 62 11.71 -0.29 -0.59
CA ASP A 62 11.69 -1.41 0.36
C ASP A 62 11.04 -2.67 -0.19
N LEU A 63 10.33 -2.57 -1.32
CA LEU A 63 9.78 -3.69 -2.07
C LEU A 63 10.85 -4.44 -2.87
N LEU A 64 12.07 -3.90 -2.99
CA LEU A 64 13.15 -4.58 -3.68
C LEU A 64 13.81 -5.62 -2.76
N PRO A 65 13.96 -6.88 -3.24
CA PRO A 65 14.85 -7.85 -2.61
C PRO A 65 16.26 -7.28 -2.45
N THR A 66 17.05 -7.87 -1.56
CA THR A 66 18.41 -7.40 -1.24
C THR A 66 19.29 -7.23 -2.49
N GLU A 67 19.13 -8.10 -3.47
CA GLU A 67 19.81 -8.02 -4.77
C GLU A 67 19.31 -6.84 -5.63
N GLY A 68 17.99 -6.61 -5.66
CA GLY A 68 17.38 -5.48 -6.36
C GLY A 68 17.84 -4.13 -5.81
N ARG A 69 17.97 -3.99 -4.49
CA ARG A 69 18.53 -2.77 -3.88
C ARG A 69 19.99 -2.54 -4.26
N ARG A 70 20.81 -3.61 -4.27
CA ARG A 70 22.21 -3.50 -4.68
C ARG A 70 22.33 -3.07 -6.13
N ALA A 71 21.54 -3.67 -7.02
CA ALA A 71 21.48 -3.27 -8.41
C ALA A 71 21.07 -1.79 -8.57
N ALA A 72 20.05 -1.33 -7.83
CA ALA A 72 19.63 0.08 -7.86
C ALA A 72 20.73 1.04 -7.42
N ILE A 73 21.51 0.70 -6.39
CA ILE A 73 22.67 1.49 -5.95
C ILE A 73 23.77 1.51 -7.01
N GLU A 74 24.03 0.36 -7.66
CA GLU A 74 25.05 0.22 -8.70
C GLU A 74 24.77 1.11 -9.92
N VAL A 75 23.50 1.21 -10.33
CA VAL A 75 23.08 2.14 -11.39
C VAL A 75 22.85 3.57 -10.91
N ARG A 76 23.12 3.87 -9.64
CA ARG A 76 22.92 5.18 -8.99
C ARG A 76 21.49 5.70 -9.11
N LEU A 77 20.50 4.81 -9.13
CA LEU A 77 19.11 5.20 -9.02
C LEU A 77 18.86 5.73 -7.61
N SER A 78 18.33 6.94 -7.52
CA SER A 78 17.90 7.52 -6.25
C SER A 78 16.65 6.80 -5.74
N GLN A 79 16.46 6.80 -4.42
CA GLN A 79 15.25 6.26 -3.80
C GLN A 79 13.98 6.88 -4.40
N ALA A 80 13.99 8.18 -4.70
CA ALA A 80 12.88 8.89 -5.31
C ALA A 80 12.55 8.37 -6.72
N GLU A 81 13.56 8.05 -7.54
CA GLU A 81 13.36 7.48 -8.88
C GLU A 81 12.81 6.05 -8.81
N VAL A 82 13.31 5.24 -7.87
CA VAL A 82 12.79 3.88 -7.67
C VAL A 82 11.35 3.93 -7.17
N GLU A 83 11.02 4.81 -6.22
CA GLU A 83 9.64 5.02 -5.76
C GLU A 83 8.73 5.49 -6.89
N GLN A 84 9.20 6.41 -7.73
CA GLN A 84 8.44 6.91 -8.88
C GLN A 84 8.12 5.82 -9.91
N VAL A 85 9.04 4.87 -10.11
CA VAL A 85 8.86 3.76 -11.08
C VAL A 85 8.10 2.59 -10.46
N MET A 86 8.32 2.30 -9.18
CA MET A 86 7.74 1.13 -8.50
C MET A 86 6.38 1.38 -7.89
N LEU A 87 6.05 2.62 -7.54
CA LEU A 87 4.68 2.95 -7.17
C LEU A 87 3.88 3.03 -8.47
N PRO A 88 2.85 2.19 -8.68
CA PRO A 88 1.96 2.34 -9.82
C PRO A 88 1.29 3.71 -9.71
N VAL A 89 1.82 4.69 -10.45
CA VAL A 89 1.22 6.01 -10.56
C VAL A 89 0.05 5.86 -11.50
N LEU A 90 -1.16 5.90 -10.93
CA LEU A 90 -2.37 5.94 -11.73
C LEU A 90 -2.35 7.22 -12.58
N PRO A 91 -2.80 7.17 -13.84
CA PRO A 91 -2.86 8.35 -14.68
C PRO A 91 -3.62 9.49 -13.97
N PRO A 92 -3.18 10.75 -14.12
CA PRO A 92 -3.89 11.87 -13.53
C PRO A 92 -5.32 11.93 -14.07
N THR A 93 -6.29 12.16 -13.19
CA THR A 93 -7.69 12.34 -13.59
C THR A 93 -7.92 13.79 -13.98
N HIS A 94 -8.62 14.03 -15.09
CA HIS A 94 -9.06 15.34 -15.50
C HIS A 94 -10.58 15.42 -15.33
N VAL A 95 -11.05 16.29 -14.44
CA VAL A 95 -12.47 16.48 -14.15
C VAL A 95 -12.98 17.69 -14.93
N ASP A 96 -14.03 17.51 -15.72
CA ASP A 96 -14.80 18.63 -16.22
C ASP A 96 -15.67 19.18 -15.10
N LYS A 97 -15.37 20.40 -14.64
CA LYS A 97 -16.01 21.03 -13.48
C LYS A 97 -17.44 21.47 -13.75
N ASP A 98 -17.83 21.56 -15.02
CA ASP A 98 -19.20 21.93 -15.39
C ASP A 98 -20.14 20.70 -15.29
N GLU A 99 -19.60 19.47 -15.35
CA GLU A 99 -20.36 18.22 -15.29
C GLU A 99 -20.18 17.44 -13.98
N LEU A 100 -18.96 17.43 -13.43
CA LEU A 100 -18.58 16.58 -12.30
C LEU A 100 -17.86 17.39 -11.22
N GLU A 101 -18.21 17.14 -9.96
CA GLU A 101 -17.50 17.72 -8.81
C GLU A 101 -16.15 17.05 -8.59
N ASP A 102 -16.07 15.72 -8.81
CA ASP A 102 -14.87 14.94 -8.57
C ASP A 102 -14.78 13.67 -9.45
N CYS A 103 -13.55 13.27 -9.79
CA CYS A 103 -13.25 11.99 -10.43
C CYS A 103 -11.92 11.45 -9.89
N ARG A 104 -11.97 10.24 -9.34
CA ARG A 104 -10.81 9.58 -8.74
C ARG A 104 -10.78 8.09 -9.07
N TRP A 105 -9.59 7.50 -8.97
CA TRP A 105 -9.42 6.06 -9.09
C TRP A 105 -9.78 5.36 -7.78
N PHE A 106 -10.47 4.24 -7.89
CA PHE A 106 -10.81 3.39 -6.75
C PHE A 106 -10.21 2.01 -6.91
N HIS A 107 -9.63 1.47 -5.83
CA HIS A 107 -9.20 0.09 -5.81
C HIS A 107 -10.42 -0.83 -5.81
N ARG A 108 -10.36 -1.92 -6.58
CA ARG A 108 -11.45 -2.90 -6.70
C ARG A 108 -11.88 -3.46 -5.34
N ASP A 109 -10.92 -3.80 -4.48
CA ASP A 109 -11.22 -4.35 -3.14
C ASP A 109 -11.88 -3.33 -2.21
N TRP A 110 -11.54 -2.05 -2.37
CA TRP A 110 -12.18 -0.98 -1.60
C TRP A 110 -13.65 -0.84 -2.00
N LEU A 111 -13.94 -0.87 -3.30
CA LEU A 111 -15.32 -0.88 -3.81
C LEU A 111 -16.08 -2.14 -3.40
N ARG A 112 -15.43 -3.30 -3.41
CA ARG A 112 -16.00 -4.56 -2.91
C ARG A 112 -16.40 -4.46 -1.44
N ALA A 113 -15.51 -3.92 -0.60
CA ALA A 113 -15.82 -3.70 0.81
C ALA A 113 -17.00 -2.72 1.00
N CYS A 114 -17.10 -1.68 0.16
CA CYS A 114 -18.23 -0.75 0.18
C CYS A 114 -19.56 -1.43 -0.22
N LEU A 115 -19.54 -2.27 -1.26
CA LEU A 115 -20.72 -3.00 -1.75
C LEU A 115 -21.20 -4.06 -0.76
N ASP A 116 -20.28 -4.74 -0.08
CA ASP A 116 -20.58 -5.71 0.97
C ASP A 116 -21.10 -5.03 2.26
N GLY A 117 -21.18 -3.69 2.30
CA GLY A 117 -21.61 -2.94 3.48
C GLY A 117 -20.61 -2.96 4.63
N ARG A 118 -19.36 -3.33 4.38
CA ARG A 118 -18.30 -3.32 5.40
C ARG A 118 -17.87 -1.88 5.69
N GLY A 119 -17.55 -1.58 6.94
CA GLY A 119 -16.98 -0.28 7.31
C GLY A 119 -15.61 -0.12 6.66
N VAL A 120 -15.50 0.77 5.65
CA VAL A 120 -14.25 1.01 4.92
C VAL A 120 -13.60 2.30 5.42
N PRO A 121 -12.31 2.29 5.80
CA PRO A 121 -11.62 3.51 6.19
C PRO A 121 -11.62 4.51 5.03
N GLY A 122 -11.90 5.78 5.35
CA GLY A 122 -11.94 6.86 4.37
C GLY A 122 -13.16 6.88 3.45
N LYS A 123 -14.21 6.07 3.72
CA LYS A 123 -15.46 6.11 2.94
C LYS A 123 -16.11 7.49 2.93
N GLY A 124 -16.13 8.18 4.08
CA GLY A 124 -16.77 9.49 4.21
C GLY A 124 -18.19 9.48 3.63
N ASP A 125 -18.48 10.46 2.77
CA ASP A 125 -19.77 10.66 2.10
C ASP A 125 -19.88 9.90 0.76
N PHE A 126 -19.03 8.90 0.51
CA PHE A 126 -19.10 8.10 -0.71
C PHE A 126 -20.34 7.18 -0.69
N HIS A 127 -21.24 7.41 -1.65
CA HIS A 127 -22.44 6.61 -1.84
C HIS A 127 -22.38 5.82 -3.15
N VAL A 128 -22.68 4.53 -3.07
CA VAL A 128 -22.83 3.67 -4.25
C VAL A 128 -24.28 3.80 -4.76
N PRO A 129 -24.51 3.86 -6.07
CA PRO A 129 -25.86 3.84 -6.64
C PRO A 129 -26.71 2.66 -6.15
N GLY A 130 -28.04 2.82 -6.11
CA GLY A 130 -28.94 1.76 -5.63
C GLY A 130 -28.94 0.50 -6.51
N PRO A 131 -29.35 -0.67 -5.98
CA PRO A 131 -29.17 -1.99 -6.60
C PRO A 131 -29.87 -2.15 -7.96
N TRP A 132 -30.92 -1.38 -8.21
CA TRP A 132 -31.70 -1.40 -9.45
C TRP A 132 -31.16 -0.45 -10.53
N SER A 133 -30.15 0.37 -10.21
CA SER A 133 -29.56 1.29 -11.17
C SER A 133 -28.64 0.56 -12.15
N LEU A 134 -28.56 1.06 -13.39
CA LEU A 134 -27.63 0.54 -14.38
C LEU A 134 -26.17 0.66 -13.92
N ALA A 135 -25.82 1.80 -13.30
CA ALA A 135 -24.49 2.05 -12.76
C ALA A 135 -24.09 1.00 -11.70
N TYR A 136 -24.99 0.65 -10.78
CA TYR A 136 -24.74 -0.40 -9.80
C TYR A 136 -24.44 -1.74 -10.47
N ARG A 137 -25.22 -2.13 -11.48
CA ARG A 137 -25.01 -3.40 -12.20
C ARG A 137 -23.65 -3.45 -12.90
N LEU A 138 -23.22 -2.34 -13.50
CA LEU A 138 -21.90 -2.24 -14.15
C LEU A 138 -20.76 -2.33 -13.12
N ILE A 139 -20.85 -1.57 -12.03
CA ILE A 139 -19.84 -1.59 -10.96
C ILE A 139 -19.78 -2.99 -10.34
N ASN A 140 -20.92 -3.58 -10.00
CA ASN A 140 -21.01 -4.92 -9.43
C ASN A 140 -20.45 -5.98 -10.40
N GLY A 141 -20.80 -5.89 -11.69
CA GLY A 141 -20.24 -6.75 -12.73
C GLY A 141 -18.71 -6.67 -12.77
N TRP A 142 -18.12 -5.48 -12.80
CA TRP A 142 -16.66 -5.32 -12.79
C TRP A 142 -16.01 -5.79 -11.47
N VAL A 143 -16.59 -5.46 -10.31
CA VAL A 143 -16.05 -5.83 -9.00
C VAL A 143 -16.06 -7.33 -8.75
N TYR A 144 -17.05 -8.06 -9.25
CA TYR A 144 -17.19 -9.51 -9.01
C TYR A 144 -16.93 -10.37 -10.24
N SER A 145 -16.66 -9.79 -11.42
CA SER A 145 -16.15 -10.55 -12.56
C SER A 145 -14.80 -11.16 -12.18
N SER A 146 -14.78 -12.46 -11.91
CA SER A 146 -13.53 -13.21 -11.84
C SER A 146 -12.75 -12.86 -13.11
N GLY A 147 -11.51 -12.42 -12.97
CA GLY A 147 -10.65 -12.07 -14.10
C GLY A 147 -10.24 -13.30 -14.91
N THR A 148 -11.18 -14.20 -15.22
CA THR A 148 -11.03 -15.21 -16.25
C THR A 148 -11.10 -14.49 -17.59
N ALA A 149 -10.06 -13.73 -17.89
CA ALA A 149 -9.69 -13.37 -19.25
C ALA A 149 -9.05 -14.59 -19.96
N GLU A 150 -9.53 -15.80 -19.66
CA GLU A 150 -9.16 -17.04 -20.31
C GLU A 150 -10.36 -17.47 -21.19
N SER A 151 -10.14 -17.33 -22.49
CA SER A 151 -10.78 -18.07 -23.57
C SER A 151 -12.30 -17.97 -23.75
N ASP A 152 -12.83 -16.79 -24.05
CA ASP A 152 -13.98 -16.74 -24.97
C ASP A 152 -13.43 -16.77 -26.40
N GLY A 153 -13.08 -17.98 -26.83
CA GLY A 153 -12.90 -18.31 -28.23
C GLY A 153 -14.25 -18.14 -28.93
N TRP A 154 -14.43 -16.98 -29.55
CA TRP A 154 -15.48 -16.79 -30.55
C TRP A 154 -15.12 -17.63 -31.78
N ALA A 155 -15.66 -18.85 -31.80
CA ALA A 155 -15.79 -19.70 -32.98
C ALA A 155 -17.20 -19.54 -33.57
#